data_AF-A0A3A8RLX0-F1
#
_entry.id   AF-A0A3A8RLX0-F1
#
_cell.length_a   1.000
_cell.length_b   1.000
_cell.length_c   1.000
_cell.angle_alpha   90.00
_cell.angle_beta   90.00
_cell.angle_gamma   90.00
#
_symmetry.space_group_name_H-M   'P 1'
#
loop_
_entity.id
_entity.type
_entity.pdbx_description
1 polymer ?
#
loop_
_entity_poly.entity_id
_entity_poly.type
_entity_poly.pdbx_seq_one_letter_code
_entity_poly.pdbx_strand_id
1 'polypeptide(L)'
;MFKRAAVLVVGCGAVLSGCGTDLGQEHQETISNLIEAGFQARDIKVVDASVYVGGDAQVSVEASREMLQSGGDSEEQYRTTNVINKAVVRKICINPTSAFNTYSRLSQGLDLAIQNYNALGLCFTMVRGPTTGCNANITAATAAGMAYNSGYPSGGLPYGTINIGTGWNTSPLDTVEHIITHELGHAVGMRHSDYYSQVISCGTGGSEGTAGVGAILIPGTPSTSYVNGSIFNACLPANPTGEFTSTDITALSYLYRC
;
A
#
# COMPACT_ATOMS: atom_id res chain seq x y z
N MET A 1 -21.53 69.69 -10.97
CA MET A 1 -21.77 68.63 -11.98
C MET A 1 -20.56 67.70 -12.00
N PHE A 2 -20.71 66.40 -11.75
CA PHE A 2 -19.68 65.40 -12.07
C PHE A 2 -20.35 64.08 -12.46
N LYS A 3 -20.08 63.60 -13.68
CA LYS A 3 -20.56 62.29 -14.15
C LYS A 3 -19.56 61.23 -13.73
N ARG A 4 -20.02 60.12 -13.13
CA ARG A 4 -19.24 58.88 -13.05
C ARG A 4 -19.66 57.98 -14.20
N ALA A 5 -18.71 57.60 -15.05
CA ALA A 5 -18.94 56.60 -16.09
C ALA A 5 -18.80 55.19 -15.48
N ALA A 6 -19.70 54.29 -15.85
CA ALA A 6 -19.54 52.87 -15.56
C ALA A 6 -18.79 52.20 -16.72
N VAL A 7 -17.75 51.41 -16.43
CA VAL A 7 -17.05 50.60 -17.42
C VAL A 7 -17.55 49.16 -17.30
N LEU A 8 -18.26 48.71 -18.33
CA LEU A 8 -18.78 47.35 -18.43
C LEU A 8 -17.71 46.46 -19.09
N VAL A 9 -16.99 45.69 -18.30
CA VAL A 9 -16.05 44.67 -18.81
C VAL A 9 -16.83 43.39 -19.09
N VAL A 10 -17.19 43.17 -20.36
CA VAL A 10 -17.80 41.91 -20.81
C VAL A 10 -16.71 40.85 -20.95
N GLY A 11 -16.51 40.05 -19.91
CA GLY A 11 -15.64 38.88 -19.96
C GLY A 11 -16.31 37.74 -20.74
N CYS A 12 -15.81 37.42 -21.93
CA CYS A 12 -16.20 36.20 -22.64
C CYS A 12 -15.66 34.97 -21.90
N GLY A 13 -16.48 34.39 -21.03
CA GLY A 13 -16.18 33.14 -20.32
C GLY A 13 -16.14 31.94 -21.27
N ALA A 14 -14.99 31.70 -21.90
CA ALA A 14 -14.71 30.45 -22.58
C ALA A 14 -14.52 29.35 -21.53
N VAL A 15 -15.59 28.61 -21.22
CA VAL A 15 -15.55 27.47 -20.28
C VAL A 15 -14.81 26.30 -20.93
N LEU A 16 -13.49 26.28 -20.76
CA LEU A 16 -12.66 25.12 -21.06
C LEU A 16 -12.88 24.07 -19.95
N SER A 17 -13.51 22.95 -20.29
CA SER A 17 -13.79 21.83 -19.39
C SER A 17 -12.49 21.11 -18.98
N GLY A 18 -11.81 21.65 -17.97
CA GLY A 18 -10.48 21.20 -17.56
C GLY A 18 -10.49 20.01 -16.60
N CYS A 19 -10.46 18.77 -17.13
CA CYS A 19 -10.21 17.58 -16.30
C CYS A 19 -8.79 17.53 -15.68
N GLY A 20 -7.91 18.49 -16.00
CA GLY A 20 -6.55 18.59 -15.46
C GLY A 20 -6.41 19.42 -14.18
N THR A 21 -7.38 20.27 -13.82
CA THR A 21 -7.32 21.05 -12.58
C THR A 21 -7.72 20.25 -11.35
N ASP A 22 -8.62 19.27 -11.53
CA ASP A 22 -9.20 18.44 -10.47
C ASP A 22 -8.16 17.46 -9.92
N LEU A 23 -7.60 16.61 -10.80
CA LEU A 23 -6.47 15.71 -10.49
C LEU A 23 -5.27 16.46 -9.90
N GLY A 24 -5.00 17.67 -10.39
CA GLY A 24 -3.94 18.53 -9.86
C GLY A 24 -4.19 18.96 -8.41
N GLN A 25 -5.45 19.18 -8.03
CA GLN A 25 -5.82 19.49 -6.64
C GLN A 25 -5.80 18.23 -5.77
N GLU A 26 -6.34 17.09 -6.23
CA GLU A 26 -6.29 15.81 -5.52
C GLU A 26 -4.84 15.36 -5.25
N HIS A 27 -3.92 15.55 -6.20
CA HIS A 27 -2.50 15.24 -6.02
C HIS A 27 -1.86 16.12 -4.96
N GLN A 28 -2.10 17.44 -4.98
CA GLN A 28 -1.56 18.35 -3.96
C GLN A 28 -2.15 18.07 -2.58
N GLU A 29 -3.45 17.75 -2.48
CA GLU A 29 -4.07 17.33 -1.23
C GLU A 29 -3.45 16.02 -0.72
N THR A 30 -3.34 14.99 -1.57
CA THR A 30 -2.75 13.69 -1.19
C THR A 30 -1.30 13.83 -0.74
N ILE A 31 -0.49 14.67 -1.40
CA ILE A 31 0.90 14.97 -0.99
C ILE A 31 0.92 15.72 0.36
N SER A 32 0.06 16.72 0.55
CA SER A 32 -0.02 17.47 1.81
C SER A 32 -0.43 16.56 2.97
N ASN A 33 -1.48 15.76 2.76
CA ASN A 33 -2.00 14.79 3.73
C ASN A 33 -0.96 13.72 4.06
N LEU A 34 -0.14 13.27 3.10
CA LEU A 34 0.96 12.34 3.38
C LEU A 34 2.08 12.97 4.20
N ILE A 35 2.45 14.23 3.94
CA ILE A 35 3.46 14.96 4.72
C ILE A 35 2.97 15.21 6.15
N GLU A 36 1.70 15.59 6.33
CA GLU A 36 1.08 15.74 7.66
C GLU A 36 0.90 14.38 8.36
N ALA A 37 0.59 13.32 7.61
CA ALA A 37 0.66 11.92 8.05
C ALA A 37 2.10 11.39 8.25
N GLY A 38 3.09 12.29 8.34
CA GLY A 38 4.46 11.99 8.76
C GLY A 38 5.40 11.54 7.66
N PHE A 39 4.96 11.28 6.43
CA PHE A 39 5.81 10.80 5.34
C PHE A 39 6.77 11.88 4.80
N GLN A 40 7.98 11.49 4.39
CA GLN A 40 8.98 12.43 3.86
C GLN A 40 8.73 12.76 2.38
N ALA A 41 8.72 14.05 2.05
CA ALA A 41 8.43 14.56 0.70
C ALA A 41 9.37 14.06 -0.42
N ARG A 42 10.55 13.50 -0.08
CA ARG A 42 11.46 12.86 -1.06
C ARG A 42 11.05 11.44 -1.47
N ASP A 43 10.25 10.78 -0.62
CA ASP A 43 9.83 9.39 -0.79
C ASP A 43 8.37 9.29 -1.28
N ILE A 44 7.67 10.43 -1.32
CA ILE A 44 6.41 10.63 -2.05
C ILE A 44 6.71 10.95 -3.52
N LYS A 45 6.10 10.23 -4.46
CA LYS A 45 6.32 10.38 -5.91
C LYS A 45 5.00 10.38 -6.67
N VAL A 46 4.81 11.34 -7.58
CA VAL A 46 3.73 11.27 -8.57
C VAL A 46 4.25 10.49 -9.77
N VAL A 47 3.57 9.40 -10.12
CA VAL A 47 3.86 8.58 -11.32
C VAL A 47 2.58 8.49 -12.13
N ASP A 48 2.66 8.87 -13.40
CA ASP A 48 1.54 9.09 -14.31
C ASP A 48 0.44 9.98 -13.69
N ALA A 49 -0.66 9.37 -13.21
CA ALA A 49 -1.79 10.05 -12.60
C ALA A 49 -2.01 9.67 -11.12
N SER A 50 -1.01 9.08 -10.45
CA SER A 50 -1.16 8.49 -9.11
C SER A 50 -0.01 8.88 -8.18
N VAL A 51 -0.34 9.05 -6.89
CA VAL A 51 0.63 9.34 -5.83
C VAL A 51 1.07 8.02 -5.17
N TYR A 52 2.38 7.82 -5.08
CA TYR A 52 3.02 6.67 -4.44
C TYR A 52 3.87 7.14 -3.26
N VAL A 53 4.08 6.27 -2.29
CA VAL A 53 4.99 6.49 -1.16
C VAL A 53 5.73 5.19 -0.80
N GLY A 54 6.91 5.29 -0.17
CA GLY A 54 7.80 4.14 0.13
C GLY A 54 8.58 3.66 -1.10
N GLY A 55 7.88 3.44 -2.20
CA GLY A 55 8.38 2.95 -3.49
C GLY A 55 7.30 2.25 -4.33
N ASP A 56 6.24 1.82 -3.64
CA ASP A 56 5.41 0.64 -3.93
C ASP A 56 3.97 0.82 -3.41
N ALA A 57 3.73 1.65 -2.39
CA ALA A 57 2.37 1.91 -1.90
C ALA A 57 1.72 3.12 -2.61
N GLN A 58 0.75 2.86 -3.50
CA GLN A 58 -0.15 3.89 -4.03
C GLN A 58 -1.11 4.39 -2.94
N VAL A 59 -1.39 5.69 -2.93
CA VAL A 59 -2.30 6.33 -1.98
C VAL A 59 -3.38 7.11 -2.72
N SER A 60 -4.65 6.84 -2.42
CA SER A 60 -5.77 7.66 -2.89
C SER A 60 -6.00 8.86 -1.96
N VAL A 61 -6.72 9.87 -2.45
CA VAL A 61 -7.01 11.05 -1.63
C VAL A 61 -7.86 10.67 -0.40
N GLU A 62 -8.78 9.71 -0.51
CA GLU A 62 -9.55 9.13 0.61
C GLU A 62 -8.63 8.49 1.65
N ALA A 63 -7.73 7.61 1.23
CA ALA A 63 -6.79 6.95 2.13
C ALA A 63 -5.90 7.98 2.85
N SER A 64 -5.47 9.04 2.15
CA SER A 64 -4.69 10.12 2.75
C SER A 64 -5.50 10.95 3.78
N ARG A 65 -6.79 11.21 3.52
CA ARG A 65 -7.70 11.91 4.46
C ARG A 65 -8.00 11.07 5.71
N GLU A 66 -8.03 9.75 5.58
CA GLU A 66 -8.13 8.82 6.72
C GLU A 66 -6.83 8.79 7.54
N MET A 67 -5.65 8.88 6.89
CA MET A 67 -4.37 8.79 7.58
C MET A 67 -4.15 9.89 8.62
N LEU A 68 -4.81 11.05 8.47
CA LEU A 68 -4.76 12.18 9.40
C LEU A 68 -5.56 11.98 10.70
N GLN A 69 -6.44 10.98 10.77
CA GLN A 69 -7.46 10.88 11.83
C GLN A 69 -6.96 10.14 13.08
N SER A 70 -6.06 10.79 13.83
CA SER A 70 -5.49 10.37 15.14
C SER A 70 -4.57 9.13 15.10
N GLY A 71 -3.58 8.97 15.96
CA GLY A 71 -3.11 9.83 17.06
C GLY A 71 -2.83 9.03 18.34
N GLY A 72 -1.57 8.69 18.59
CA GLY A 72 -1.14 8.03 19.84
C GLY A 72 0.29 7.50 19.80
N ASP A 73 1.07 7.77 20.86
CA ASP A 73 2.46 7.34 21.02
C ASP A 73 2.57 5.88 21.55
N SER A 74 3.32 5.01 20.88
CA SER A 74 3.92 3.75 21.42
C SER A 74 4.72 3.01 20.33
N GLU A 75 5.56 2.03 20.71
CA GLU A 75 6.57 1.40 19.82
C GLU A 75 6.38 -0.15 19.60
N GLU A 76 7.00 -0.72 18.53
CA GLU A 76 7.00 -2.16 18.12
C GLU A 76 6.61 -2.49 16.62
N GLN A 77 7.41 -2.55 15.53
CA GLN A 77 7.00 -2.87 14.08
C GLN A 77 5.79 -2.14 13.40
N TYR A 78 5.93 -1.64 12.15
CA TYR A 78 5.06 -0.57 11.60
C TYR A 78 3.83 -0.95 10.74
N ARG A 79 2.76 -0.14 10.88
CA ARG A 79 1.56 -0.05 10.03
C ARG A 79 1.15 1.40 9.74
N THR A 80 0.22 1.59 8.81
CA THR A 80 -0.50 2.87 8.70
C THR A 80 -1.67 2.96 9.70
N THR A 81 -2.23 4.16 9.85
CA THR A 81 -3.47 4.42 10.60
C THR A 81 -4.65 3.60 10.05
N ASN A 82 -4.71 3.44 8.73
CA ASN A 82 -5.78 2.76 8.01
C ASN A 82 -5.62 1.22 8.09
N VAL A 83 -6.59 0.53 8.70
CA VAL A 83 -6.59 -0.93 8.88
C VAL A 83 -7.94 -1.54 8.55
N ILE A 84 -7.96 -2.84 8.22
CA ILE A 84 -9.19 -3.55 7.86
C ILE A 84 -10.12 -3.66 9.08
N ASN A 85 -11.39 -3.33 8.89
CA ASN A 85 -12.42 -3.46 9.90
C ASN A 85 -12.80 -4.95 10.08
N LYS A 86 -12.26 -5.57 11.13
CA LYS A 86 -12.49 -6.98 11.52
C LYS A 86 -13.95 -7.30 11.84
N ALA A 87 -14.80 -6.29 12.10
CA ALA A 87 -16.23 -6.50 12.26
C ALA A 87 -16.97 -6.66 10.92
N VAL A 88 -16.40 -6.16 9.82
CA VAL A 88 -17.01 -6.17 8.46
C VAL A 88 -16.39 -7.24 7.55
N VAL A 89 -15.06 -7.36 7.50
CA VAL A 89 -14.37 -8.23 6.53
C VAL A 89 -14.05 -9.60 7.13
N ARG A 90 -14.57 -10.69 6.53
CA ARG A 90 -14.25 -12.10 6.83
C ARG A 90 -13.76 -12.90 5.61
N LYS A 91 -14.15 -12.50 4.39
CA LYS A 91 -13.66 -13.08 3.13
C LYS A 91 -13.15 -11.97 2.22
N ILE A 92 -11.84 -12.00 1.94
CA ILE A 92 -11.20 -11.17 0.91
C ILE A 92 -11.01 -12.06 -0.32
N CYS A 93 -11.48 -11.60 -1.47
CA CYS A 93 -11.38 -12.34 -2.72
C CYS A 93 -10.24 -11.78 -3.57
N ILE A 94 -9.23 -12.62 -3.83
CA ILE A 94 -8.03 -12.24 -4.56
C ILE A 94 -8.21 -12.68 -6.02
N ASN A 95 -8.55 -11.74 -6.89
CA ASN A 95 -9.00 -11.98 -8.26
C ASN A 95 -7.85 -11.70 -9.26
N PRO A 96 -7.07 -12.71 -9.68
CA PRO A 96 -6.07 -12.52 -10.72
C PRO A 96 -6.73 -12.28 -12.08
N THR A 97 -6.23 -11.28 -12.80
CA THR A 97 -6.62 -11.00 -14.18
C THR A 97 -6.31 -12.19 -15.10
N SER A 98 -6.99 -12.29 -16.25
CA SER A 98 -6.70 -13.32 -17.25
C SER A 98 -5.23 -13.29 -17.71
N ALA A 99 -4.66 -12.09 -17.87
CA ALA A 99 -3.24 -11.87 -18.14
C ALA A 99 -2.33 -12.38 -17.01
N PHE A 100 -2.63 -12.08 -15.73
CA PHE A 100 -1.84 -12.56 -14.60
C PHE A 100 -1.73 -14.09 -14.57
N ASN A 101 -2.82 -14.80 -14.88
CA ASN A 101 -2.84 -16.26 -14.91
C ASN A 101 -2.05 -16.90 -16.06
N THR A 102 -1.59 -16.15 -17.08
CA THR A 102 -0.70 -16.73 -18.13
C THR A 102 0.76 -16.82 -17.68
N TYR A 103 1.15 -16.03 -16.68
CA TYR A 103 2.49 -16.04 -16.08
C TYR A 103 2.53 -17.07 -14.95
N SER A 104 3.00 -18.28 -15.27
CA SER A 104 2.94 -19.44 -14.37
C SER A 104 3.58 -19.22 -13.00
N ARG A 105 4.69 -18.47 -12.90
CA ARG A 105 5.32 -18.15 -11.60
C ARG A 105 4.52 -17.15 -10.79
N LEU A 106 3.99 -16.09 -11.42
CA LEU A 106 3.12 -15.12 -10.76
C LEU A 106 1.85 -15.82 -10.24
N SER A 107 1.28 -16.70 -11.05
CA SER A 107 0.14 -17.54 -10.64
C SER A 107 0.49 -18.43 -9.44
N GLN A 108 1.63 -19.14 -9.46
CA GLN A 108 2.03 -20.03 -8.36
C GLN A 108 2.36 -19.25 -7.07
N GLY A 109 3.09 -18.14 -7.18
CA GLY A 109 3.43 -17.28 -6.03
C GLY A 109 2.19 -16.67 -5.38
N LEU A 110 1.13 -16.39 -6.16
CA LEU A 110 -0.16 -15.94 -5.64
C LEU A 110 -0.90 -17.05 -4.86
N ASP A 111 -0.82 -18.32 -5.29
CA ASP A 111 -1.40 -19.42 -4.51
C ASP A 111 -0.68 -19.62 -3.17
N LEU A 112 0.65 -19.46 -3.16
CA LEU A 112 1.47 -19.60 -1.95
C LEU A 112 1.26 -18.41 -0.99
N ALA A 113 1.33 -17.17 -1.46
CA ALA A 113 1.02 -15.99 -0.65
C ALA A 113 -0.36 -16.05 0.01
N ILE A 114 -1.39 -16.53 -0.71
CA ILE A 114 -2.73 -16.75 -0.16
C ILE A 114 -2.73 -17.85 0.92
N GLN A 115 -1.93 -18.90 0.78
CA GLN A 115 -1.76 -19.92 1.83
C GLN A 115 -1.11 -19.32 3.08
N ASN A 116 -0.07 -18.49 2.93
CA ASN A 116 0.66 -17.89 4.03
C ASN A 116 -0.26 -17.02 4.91
N TYR A 117 -1.11 -16.16 4.32
CA TYR A 117 -2.11 -15.39 5.08
C TYR A 117 -3.16 -16.28 5.78
N ASN A 118 -3.63 -17.33 5.11
CA ASN A 118 -4.65 -18.22 5.69
C ASN A 118 -4.10 -19.10 6.82
N ALA A 119 -2.81 -19.49 6.77
CA ALA A 119 -2.16 -20.31 7.78
C ALA A 119 -2.12 -19.63 9.17
N LEU A 120 -2.19 -18.30 9.23
CA LEU A 120 -2.18 -17.54 10.48
C LEU A 120 -3.50 -17.60 11.26
N GLY A 121 -4.60 -18.02 10.62
CA GLY A 121 -5.92 -18.10 11.26
C GLY A 121 -6.50 -16.73 11.65
N LEU A 122 -6.38 -15.73 10.76
CA LEU A 122 -6.88 -14.37 10.99
C LEU A 122 -8.42 -14.31 10.98
N CYS A 123 -8.98 -13.20 11.46
CA CYS A 123 -10.41 -12.88 11.38
C CYS A 123 -10.96 -12.87 9.94
N PHE A 124 -10.09 -12.78 8.93
CA PHE A 124 -10.44 -12.93 7.52
C PHE A 124 -9.68 -14.08 6.87
N THR A 125 -10.28 -14.65 5.83
CA THR A 125 -9.63 -15.57 4.90
C THR A 125 -9.41 -14.88 3.56
N MET A 126 -8.26 -15.14 2.93
CA MET A 126 -8.02 -14.78 1.53
C MET A 126 -8.41 -15.96 0.64
N VAL A 127 -9.22 -15.74 -0.39
CA VAL A 127 -9.69 -16.80 -1.28
C VAL A 127 -9.41 -16.40 -2.72
N ARG A 128 -8.68 -17.22 -3.47
CA ARG A 128 -8.44 -16.98 -4.89
C ARG A 128 -9.76 -17.00 -5.67
N GLY A 129 -9.98 -15.95 -6.45
CA GLY A 129 -11.17 -15.75 -7.26
C GLY A 129 -10.98 -16.10 -8.73
N PRO A 130 -12.02 -15.93 -9.56
CA PRO A 130 -13.33 -15.36 -9.20
C PRO A 130 -14.16 -16.29 -8.30
N THR A 131 -14.77 -15.72 -7.26
CA THR A 131 -15.65 -16.43 -6.31
C THR A 131 -16.72 -15.46 -5.78
N THR A 132 -17.81 -15.97 -5.21
CA THR A 132 -18.93 -15.17 -4.66
C THR A 132 -18.84 -15.02 -3.14
N GLY A 133 -19.67 -14.16 -2.55
CA GLY A 133 -19.75 -13.99 -1.08
C GLY A 133 -18.57 -13.25 -0.45
N CYS A 134 -17.86 -12.44 -1.24
CA CYS A 134 -16.73 -11.61 -0.82
C CYS A 134 -17.21 -10.41 0.02
N ASN A 135 -16.52 -10.07 1.11
CA ASN A 135 -16.69 -8.79 1.78
C ASN A 135 -15.84 -7.69 1.14
N ALA A 136 -14.68 -8.07 0.59
CA ALA A 136 -13.77 -7.20 -0.14
C ALA A 136 -13.11 -7.96 -1.30
N ASN A 137 -12.55 -7.22 -2.25
CA ASN A 137 -11.85 -7.77 -3.41
C ASN A 137 -10.49 -7.09 -3.58
N ILE A 138 -9.47 -7.87 -3.94
CA ILE A 138 -8.15 -7.37 -4.37
C ILE A 138 -7.90 -7.95 -5.76
N THR A 139 -7.51 -7.12 -6.73
CA THR A 139 -7.22 -7.54 -8.10
C THR A 139 -5.73 -7.82 -8.24
N ALA A 140 -5.34 -9.01 -8.69
CA ALA A 140 -3.94 -9.28 -9.04
C ALA A 140 -3.70 -9.01 -10.53
N ALA A 141 -3.01 -7.91 -10.82
CA ALA A 141 -2.77 -7.36 -12.15
C ALA A 141 -1.28 -7.43 -12.53
N THR A 142 -0.99 -7.31 -13.82
CA THR A 142 0.37 -7.42 -14.38
C THR A 142 0.97 -6.05 -14.68
N ALA A 143 2.15 -5.77 -14.13
CA ALA A 143 2.96 -4.59 -14.45
C ALA A 143 4.07 -4.92 -15.48
N ALA A 144 4.70 -3.88 -16.02
CA ALA A 144 5.86 -4.02 -16.91
C ALA A 144 7.16 -4.24 -16.12
N GLY A 145 8.10 -5.01 -16.68
CA GLY A 145 9.43 -5.21 -16.12
C GLY A 145 9.41 -5.86 -14.73
N MET A 146 10.23 -5.33 -13.82
CA MET A 146 10.41 -5.82 -12.45
C MET A 146 9.65 -5.00 -11.40
N ALA A 147 8.73 -4.11 -11.82
CA ALA A 147 7.95 -3.30 -10.88
C ALA A 147 7.05 -4.18 -9.99
N TYR A 148 6.82 -3.76 -8.76
CA TYR A 148 5.76 -4.25 -7.87
C TYR A 148 5.15 -3.03 -7.15
N ASN A 149 3.85 -3.08 -6.86
CA ASN A 149 3.14 -2.08 -6.05
C ASN A 149 1.72 -2.52 -5.68
N SER A 150 1.18 -1.84 -4.67
CA SER A 150 -0.14 -2.02 -4.08
C SER A 150 -0.59 -0.65 -3.53
N GLY A 151 -1.20 -0.61 -2.36
CA GLY A 151 -1.63 0.61 -1.67
C GLY A 151 -2.24 0.29 -0.32
N TYR A 152 -2.66 1.31 0.43
CA TYR A 152 -3.16 1.15 1.80
C TYR A 152 -4.70 1.05 1.90
N PRO A 153 -5.24 0.44 2.99
CA PRO A 153 -6.67 0.39 3.27
C PRO A 153 -7.37 1.76 3.27
N SER A 154 -8.68 1.74 3.04
CA SER A 154 -9.59 2.89 3.17
C SER A 154 -11.01 2.41 3.50
N GLY A 155 -11.76 3.17 4.30
CA GLY A 155 -13.12 2.82 4.75
C GLY A 155 -13.21 1.54 5.59
N GLY A 156 -12.08 1.07 6.13
CA GLY A 156 -11.97 -0.25 6.76
C GLY A 156 -11.96 -1.44 5.80
N LEU A 157 -11.75 -1.21 4.51
CA LEU A 157 -11.58 -2.24 3.47
C LEU A 157 -10.11 -2.29 3.00
N PRO A 158 -9.60 -3.45 2.54
CA PRO A 158 -8.28 -3.54 1.93
C PRO A 158 -8.17 -2.70 0.65
N TYR A 159 -6.94 -2.36 0.27
CA TYR A 159 -6.67 -1.74 -1.03
C TYR A 159 -7.02 -2.70 -2.19
N GLY A 160 -7.55 -2.15 -3.28
CA GLY A 160 -8.25 -2.93 -4.32
C GLY A 160 -7.38 -3.68 -5.33
N THR A 161 -6.06 -3.48 -5.34
CA THR A 161 -5.17 -3.99 -6.41
C THR A 161 -3.78 -4.34 -5.88
N ILE A 162 -3.16 -5.38 -6.44
CA ILE A 162 -1.70 -5.58 -6.45
C ILE A 162 -1.23 -5.67 -7.91
N ASN A 163 -0.15 -4.97 -8.26
CA ASN A 163 0.42 -4.93 -9.59
C ASN A 163 1.80 -5.60 -9.57
N ILE A 164 1.96 -6.72 -10.27
CA ILE A 164 3.19 -7.53 -10.23
C ILE A 164 3.86 -7.57 -11.61
N GLY A 165 5.13 -7.21 -11.66
CA GLY A 165 5.94 -7.15 -12.88
C GLY A 165 6.08 -8.49 -13.57
N THR A 166 5.76 -8.54 -14.87
CA THR A 166 5.86 -9.76 -15.69
C THR A 166 7.30 -10.29 -15.83
N GLY A 167 8.31 -9.45 -15.58
CA GLY A 167 9.72 -9.87 -15.52
C GLY A 167 10.03 -10.84 -14.38
N TRP A 168 9.28 -10.81 -13.29
CA TRP A 168 9.40 -11.78 -12.19
C TRP A 168 9.02 -13.21 -12.61
N ASN A 169 8.42 -13.42 -13.78
CA ASN A 169 8.02 -14.75 -14.23
C ASN A 169 9.19 -15.73 -14.51
N THR A 170 10.44 -15.25 -14.53
CA THR A 170 11.64 -16.09 -14.67
C THR A 170 12.42 -16.29 -13.37
N SER A 171 11.97 -15.67 -12.26
CA SER A 171 12.63 -15.71 -10.94
C SER A 171 12.36 -17.03 -10.18
N PRO A 172 13.11 -17.30 -9.08
CA PRO A 172 12.77 -18.36 -8.13
C PRO A 172 11.36 -18.16 -7.58
N LEU A 173 10.64 -19.24 -7.29
CA LEU A 173 9.22 -19.18 -6.91
C LEU A 173 9.03 -18.41 -5.59
N ASP A 174 9.85 -18.73 -4.61
CA ASP A 174 9.98 -18.14 -3.27
C ASP A 174 10.18 -16.61 -3.34
N THR A 175 10.82 -16.12 -4.41
CA THR A 175 11.01 -14.68 -4.68
C THR A 175 9.74 -14.02 -5.21
N VAL A 176 9.02 -14.69 -6.10
CA VAL A 176 7.73 -14.19 -6.63
C VAL A 176 6.65 -14.22 -5.55
N GLU A 177 6.64 -15.28 -4.74
CA GLU A 177 5.82 -15.42 -3.55
C GLU A 177 6.10 -14.32 -2.52
N HIS A 178 7.36 -14.05 -2.18
CA HIS A 178 7.71 -13.01 -1.21
C HIS A 178 7.17 -11.64 -1.61
N ILE A 179 7.35 -11.25 -2.89
CA ILE A 179 6.81 -10.00 -3.44
C ILE A 179 5.28 -9.97 -3.34
N ILE A 180 4.59 -11.05 -3.72
CA ILE A 180 3.12 -11.07 -3.68
C ILE A 180 2.59 -11.06 -2.24
N THR A 181 3.25 -11.73 -1.30
CA THR A 181 2.93 -11.71 0.13
C THR A 181 3.13 -10.32 0.74
N HIS A 182 4.20 -9.63 0.31
CA HIS A 182 4.52 -8.25 0.67
C HIS A 182 3.44 -7.26 0.16
N GLU A 183 3.08 -7.31 -1.13
CA GLU A 183 2.05 -6.42 -1.71
C GLU A 183 0.65 -6.62 -1.10
N LEU A 184 0.29 -7.88 -0.79
CA LEU A 184 -0.92 -8.19 -0.03
C LEU A 184 -0.84 -7.63 1.40
N GLY A 185 0.36 -7.44 1.95
CA GLY A 185 0.59 -6.81 3.25
C GLY A 185 0.23 -5.34 3.26
N HIS A 186 0.74 -4.58 2.29
CA HIS A 186 0.33 -3.18 2.07
C HIS A 186 -1.19 -3.08 1.89
N ALA A 187 -1.79 -3.97 1.10
CA ALA A 187 -3.22 -4.00 0.88
C ALA A 187 -4.04 -4.27 2.17
N VAL A 188 -3.44 -4.89 3.20
CA VAL A 188 -4.02 -5.04 4.54
C VAL A 188 -3.44 -4.07 5.59
N GLY A 189 -2.69 -3.05 5.19
CA GLY A 189 -2.22 -1.94 6.07
C GLY A 189 -0.83 -2.11 6.70
N MET A 190 -0.09 -3.18 6.36
CA MET A 190 1.31 -3.34 6.78
C MET A 190 2.19 -2.30 6.08
N ARG A 191 3.13 -1.71 6.82
CA ARG A 191 4.15 -0.79 6.31
C ARG A 191 5.53 -1.45 6.42
N HIS A 192 6.53 -0.90 5.73
CA HIS A 192 7.91 -1.33 5.89
C HIS A 192 8.42 -1.26 7.34
N SER A 193 9.03 -2.36 7.76
CA SER A 193 9.74 -2.50 9.04
C SER A 193 10.90 -1.51 9.17
N ASP A 194 11.59 -1.21 8.06
CA ASP A 194 12.69 -0.24 7.98
C ASP A 194 12.27 1.13 7.41
N TYR A 195 11.00 1.53 7.56
CA TYR A 195 10.51 2.87 7.16
C TYR A 195 11.35 4.05 7.71
N TYR A 196 12.09 3.85 8.81
CA TYR A 196 12.96 4.87 9.43
C TYR A 196 14.35 4.95 8.79
N SER A 197 14.75 3.92 8.03
CA SER A 197 16.02 3.88 7.32
C SER A 197 16.04 2.71 6.33
N GLN A 198 15.50 2.91 5.12
CA GLN A 198 15.55 1.93 4.02
C GLN A 198 16.99 1.51 3.66
N VAL A 199 18.02 2.26 4.11
CA VAL A 199 19.44 1.88 4.05
C VAL A 199 19.69 0.51 4.69
N ILE A 200 18.83 0.07 5.62
CA ILE A 200 18.89 -1.25 6.25
C ILE A 200 18.71 -2.36 5.22
N SER A 201 17.60 -2.41 4.48
CA SER A 201 17.35 -3.45 3.47
C SER A 201 17.94 -3.13 2.09
N CYS A 202 17.87 -1.86 1.67
CA CYS A 202 18.27 -1.40 0.33
C CYS A 202 19.75 -0.99 0.21
N GLY A 203 20.50 -0.89 1.31
CA GLY A 203 21.87 -0.34 1.35
C GLY A 203 22.00 1.15 0.99
N THR A 204 20.89 1.79 0.60
CA THR A 204 20.72 3.19 0.20
C THR A 204 19.29 3.65 0.53
N GLY A 205 18.94 4.92 0.32
CA GLY A 205 17.62 5.46 0.65
C GLY A 205 17.63 6.26 1.96
N GLY A 206 16.52 6.22 2.72
CA GLY A 206 16.39 6.98 3.96
C GLY A 206 15.16 6.63 4.78
N SER A 207 14.76 7.53 5.68
CA SER A 207 13.47 7.47 6.37
C SER A 207 12.35 7.91 5.42
N GLU A 208 11.39 7.03 5.18
CA GLU A 208 10.13 7.31 4.50
C GLU A 208 9.19 8.22 5.31
N GLY A 209 9.39 8.35 6.62
CA GLY A 209 8.49 9.09 7.50
C GLY A 209 8.83 9.06 8.98
N THR A 210 8.04 9.78 9.75
CA THR A 210 8.15 9.99 11.20
C THR A 210 7.32 8.94 11.96
N ALA A 211 7.77 8.51 13.13
CA ALA A 211 6.99 7.62 14.00
C ALA A 211 5.69 8.29 14.50
N GLY A 212 4.69 7.49 14.87
CA GLY A 212 3.47 7.97 15.54
C GLY A 212 2.40 8.60 14.64
N VAL A 213 2.76 8.99 13.41
CA VAL A 213 1.83 9.42 12.36
C VAL A 213 2.15 8.67 11.07
N GLY A 214 1.17 7.98 10.47
CA GLY A 214 1.37 7.11 9.28
C GLY A 214 2.31 5.90 9.50
N ALA A 215 2.99 5.85 10.64
CA ALA A 215 3.86 4.78 11.13
C ALA A 215 3.53 4.55 12.62
N ILE A 216 2.29 4.10 12.88
CA ILE A 216 1.91 3.50 14.16
C ILE A 216 2.47 2.09 14.16
N LEU A 217 2.94 1.62 15.31
CA LEU A 217 3.57 0.31 15.38
C LEU A 217 2.86 -0.64 16.39
N ILE A 218 3.01 -1.93 16.12
CA ILE A 218 2.26 -3.12 16.48
C ILE A 218 2.96 -3.94 17.62
N PRO A 219 2.50 -3.81 18.88
CA PRO A 219 3.16 -4.42 20.05
C PRO A 219 3.46 -5.93 19.96
N GLY A 220 4.63 -6.32 20.47
CA GLY A 220 5.12 -7.70 20.58
C GLY A 220 6.25 -8.04 19.61
N THR A 221 6.95 -7.05 19.07
CA THR A 221 7.85 -7.16 17.92
C THR A 221 9.16 -6.37 18.14
N PRO A 222 10.09 -6.27 17.16
CA PRO A 222 11.28 -5.41 17.29
C PRO A 222 11.01 -3.95 16.92
N SER A 223 11.61 -3.01 17.66
CA SER A 223 11.68 -1.58 17.26
C SER A 223 12.81 -1.28 16.28
N THR A 224 13.70 -2.25 16.02
CA THR A 224 14.74 -2.18 15.00
C THR A 224 14.59 -3.29 13.97
N SER A 225 14.54 -2.89 12.69
CA SER A 225 14.60 -3.82 11.56
C SER A 225 16.04 -4.14 11.18
N TYR A 226 16.21 -5.25 10.46
CA TYR A 226 17.48 -5.75 9.91
C TYR A 226 17.19 -6.48 8.59
N VAL A 227 18.23 -6.67 7.75
CA VAL A 227 18.11 -7.36 6.45
C VAL A 227 17.50 -8.75 6.63
N ASN A 228 16.43 -9.05 5.89
CA ASN A 228 15.69 -10.31 5.95
C ASN A 228 15.10 -10.63 7.33
N GLY A 229 14.83 -9.59 8.14
CA GLY A 229 14.20 -9.70 9.46
C GLY A 229 12.67 -9.62 9.46
N SER A 230 12.09 -9.25 8.33
CA SER A 230 10.66 -9.10 8.07
C SER A 230 10.40 -9.25 6.57
N ILE A 231 9.27 -9.84 6.17
CA ILE A 231 8.85 -9.80 4.76
C ILE A 231 8.56 -8.37 4.28
N PHE A 232 8.27 -7.47 5.22
CA PHE A 232 8.09 -6.04 5.00
C PHE A 232 9.42 -5.28 5.16
N ASN A 233 10.53 -5.81 4.63
CA ASN A 233 11.72 -5.00 4.34
C ASN A 233 11.49 -4.22 3.03
N ALA A 234 11.84 -2.94 3.00
CA ALA A 234 11.59 -2.07 1.83
C ALA A 234 12.28 -2.54 0.53
N CYS A 235 13.41 -3.23 0.65
CA CYS A 235 14.01 -3.96 -0.46
C CYS A 235 13.98 -5.48 -0.24
N LEU A 236 13.53 -6.17 -1.29
CA LEU A 236 13.62 -7.60 -1.51
C LEU A 236 15.04 -8.13 -1.17
N PRO A 237 15.21 -9.01 -0.16
CA PRO A 237 16.52 -9.51 0.23
C PRO A 237 17.09 -10.51 -0.78
N ALA A 238 18.38 -10.78 -0.71
CA ALA A 238 19.03 -11.77 -1.57
C ALA A 238 18.68 -13.21 -1.10
N ASN A 239 17.83 -13.90 -1.86
CA ASN A 239 17.24 -15.21 -1.57
C ASN A 239 16.18 -15.16 -0.44
N PRO A 240 15.01 -14.54 -0.70
CA PRO A 240 13.87 -14.59 0.23
C PRO A 240 13.24 -15.99 0.27
N THR A 241 12.51 -16.28 1.34
CA THR A 241 11.84 -17.57 1.58
C THR A 241 10.37 -17.63 1.16
N GLY A 242 9.75 -16.53 0.71
CA GLY A 242 8.29 -16.41 0.53
C GLY A 242 7.48 -16.31 1.84
N GLU A 243 7.90 -17.07 2.84
CA GLU A 243 7.32 -17.21 4.18
C GLU A 243 7.42 -15.97 5.08
N PHE A 244 6.48 -15.87 6.03
CA PHE A 244 6.50 -14.87 7.11
C PHE A 244 7.55 -15.16 8.18
N THR A 245 8.22 -14.12 8.68
CA THR A 245 9.05 -14.23 9.89
C THR A 245 8.18 -14.26 11.15
N SER A 246 8.78 -14.63 12.30
CA SER A 246 8.10 -14.54 13.59
C SER A 246 7.65 -13.11 13.95
N THR A 247 8.31 -12.06 13.42
CA THR A 247 7.90 -10.67 13.64
C THR A 247 6.65 -10.33 12.84
N ASP A 248 6.57 -10.79 11.60
CA ASP A 248 5.41 -10.60 10.71
C ASP A 248 4.18 -11.37 11.22
N ILE A 249 4.39 -12.60 11.73
CA ILE A 249 3.34 -13.42 12.35
C ILE A 249 2.75 -12.74 13.57
N THR A 250 3.59 -12.16 14.47
CA THR A 250 3.09 -11.41 15.63
C THR A 250 2.37 -10.14 15.19
N ALA A 251 2.91 -9.40 14.21
CA ALA A 251 2.33 -8.17 13.72
C ALA A 251 0.93 -8.39 13.11
N LEU A 252 0.81 -9.34 12.18
CA LEU A 252 -0.46 -9.73 11.58
C LEU A 252 -1.42 -10.37 12.59
N SER A 253 -0.91 -11.08 13.61
CA SER A 253 -1.74 -11.60 14.70
C SER A 253 -2.32 -10.48 15.57
N TYR A 254 -1.50 -9.53 16.03
CA TYR A 254 -1.97 -8.43 16.88
C TYR A 254 -3.07 -7.62 16.16
N LEU A 255 -2.85 -7.27 14.89
CA LEU A 255 -3.85 -6.57 14.10
C LEU A 255 -5.06 -7.46 13.86
N TYR A 256 -4.89 -8.64 13.25
CA TYR A 256 -5.95 -9.34 12.54
C TYR A 256 -6.40 -10.67 13.12
N ARG A 257 -5.85 -11.15 14.24
CA ARG A 257 -6.32 -12.39 14.89
C ARG A 257 -7.72 -12.26 15.50
N CYS A 258 -8.41 -13.40 15.50
CA CYS A 258 -9.65 -13.71 16.21
C CYS A 258 -9.42 -14.97 17.09
#